data_AF-A0A9Q0UG72-F1
#
_entry.id   AF-A0A9Q0UG72-F1
#
_cell.length_a   1.000
_cell.length_b   1.000
_cell.length_c   1.000
_cell.angle_alpha   90.00
_cell.angle_beta   90.00
_cell.angle_gamma   90.00
#
_symmetry.space_group_name_H-M   'P 1'
#
loop_
_entity.id
_entity.type
_entity.pdbx_description
1 polymer ?
#
loop_
_entity_poly.entity_id
_entity_poly.type
_entity_poly.pdbx_seq_one_letter_code
_entity_poly.pdbx_strand_id
1 'polypeptide(L)'
;MKGLFKPKPRTPAELVLQARDLLRFLDQNTETRERKLEEKMSELSNVILEIRIVLFGNGKAEPSPDACAHLAQDFFKHDTFRLLILSLPKLDLGARQNATHVIANLQRQRVCGRLIAPEYLENNLDLVDILLPGYKDGEIAITYGAILRECIRHQIVARYVLETEHLKKFFACIQIPNFEIASDAQATFKVNNAYLLILLGSLCSCYRSYQNSIHVEDKFAGLANFGISFCVMSIV
;
A
#
# COMPACT_ATOMS: atom_id res chain seq x y z
N MET A 1 9.77 8.40 46.62
CA MET A 1 10.54 8.05 45.41
C MET A 1 9.65 7.16 44.55
N LYS A 2 9.06 7.69 43.46
CA LYS A 2 8.31 6.87 42.50
C LYS A 2 9.35 6.13 41.66
N GLY A 3 9.54 4.84 41.93
CA GLY A 3 10.41 3.97 41.16
C GLY A 3 10.03 4.07 39.69
N LEU A 4 10.97 4.55 38.87
CA LEU A 4 10.84 4.74 37.44
C LEU A 4 10.92 3.37 36.77
N PHE A 5 9.92 2.51 36.99
CA PHE A 5 9.77 1.28 36.25
C PHE A 5 9.53 1.66 34.79
N LYS A 6 10.54 1.46 33.94
CA LYS A 6 10.33 1.54 32.50
C LYS A 6 9.26 0.50 32.15
N PRO A 7 8.17 0.88 31.48
CA PRO A 7 7.15 -0.06 31.07
C PRO A 7 7.82 -1.19 30.28
N LYS A 8 7.42 -2.43 30.56
CA LYS A 8 7.92 -3.62 29.87
C LYS A 8 7.73 -3.42 28.36
N PRO A 9 8.73 -3.74 27.52
CA PRO A 9 8.54 -3.70 26.07
C PRO A 9 7.36 -4.57 25.67
N ARG A 10 6.44 -4.02 24.87
CA ARG A 10 5.30 -4.76 24.36
C ARG A 10 5.77 -5.86 23.42
N THR A 11 5.11 -7.00 23.51
CA THR A 11 5.30 -8.11 22.56
C THR A 11 4.66 -7.75 21.21
N PRO A 12 5.08 -8.41 20.11
CA PRO A 12 4.47 -8.20 18.80
C PRO A 12 2.94 -8.38 18.80
N ALA A 13 2.43 -9.38 19.52
CA ALA A 13 1.00 -9.65 19.63
C ALA A 13 0.25 -8.52 20.36
N GLU A 14 0.82 -8.00 21.47
CA GLU A 14 0.26 -6.87 22.21
C GLU A 14 0.21 -5.59 21.36
N LEU A 15 1.23 -5.35 20.54
CA LEU A 15 1.26 -4.20 19.61
C LEU A 15 0.16 -4.28 18.57
N VAL A 16 -0.02 -5.46 17.95
CA VAL A 16 -1.08 -5.66 16.94
C VAL A 16 -2.47 -5.54 17.55
N LEU A 17 -2.67 -6.09 18.76
CA LEU A 17 -3.93 -5.97 19.48
C LEU A 17 -4.24 -4.51 19.79
N GLN A 18 -3.27 -3.77 20.34
CA GLN A 18 -3.44 -2.35 20.64
C GLN A 18 -3.73 -1.52 19.38
N ALA A 19 -3.02 -1.78 18.28
CA ALA A 19 -3.28 -1.12 17.00
C ALA A 19 -4.72 -1.38 16.53
N ARG A 20 -5.17 -2.64 16.62
CA ARG A 20 -6.53 -3.04 16.21
C ARG A 20 -7.60 -2.36 17.06
N ASP A 21 -7.42 -2.29 18.37
CA ASP A 21 -8.40 -1.68 19.27
C ASP A 21 -8.52 -0.16 19.03
N LEU A 22 -7.38 0.51 18.80
CA LEU A 22 -7.35 1.92 18.41
C LEU A 22 -8.05 2.14 17.06
N LEU A 23 -7.70 1.34 16.05
CA LEU A 23 -8.29 1.41 14.72
C LEU A 23 -9.81 1.21 14.75
N ARG A 24 -10.30 0.21 15.49
CA ARG A 24 -11.74 -0.02 15.66
C ARG A 24 -12.44 1.15 16.36
N PHE A 25 -11.80 1.72 17.40
CA PHE A 25 -12.34 2.89 18.08
C PHE A 25 -12.51 4.06 17.10
N LEU A 26 -11.49 4.34 16.30
CA LEU A 26 -11.45 5.46 15.35
C LEU A 26 -12.39 5.28 14.15
N ASP A 27 -12.67 4.03 13.77
CA ASP A 27 -13.62 3.69 12.72
C ASP A 27 -15.08 3.89 13.19
N GLN A 28 -15.39 3.46 14.42
CA GLN A 28 -16.76 3.47 14.95
C GLN A 28 -17.20 4.80 15.56
N ASN A 29 -16.27 5.67 15.97
CA ASN A 29 -16.57 6.83 16.82
C ASN A 29 -16.36 8.18 16.12
N THR A 30 -16.91 8.37 14.92
CA THR A 30 -16.76 9.60 14.14
C THR A 30 -17.40 10.84 14.77
N GLU A 31 -18.37 10.67 15.68
CA GLU A 31 -19.08 11.76 16.37
C GLU A 31 -18.51 12.07 17.78
N THR A 32 -17.41 11.40 18.16
CA THR A 32 -16.74 11.66 19.44
C THR A 32 -16.03 13.01 19.43
N ARG A 33 -15.90 13.63 20.61
CA ARG A 33 -15.14 14.87 20.82
C ARG A 33 -13.78 14.82 20.12
N GLU A 34 -13.51 15.80 19.26
CA GLU A 34 -12.31 15.90 18.42
C GLU A 34 -11.01 15.65 19.21
N ARG A 35 -10.86 16.30 20.37
CA ARG A 35 -9.69 16.10 21.26
C ARG A 35 -9.43 14.63 21.59
N LYS A 36 -10.46 13.83 21.84
CA LYS A 36 -10.31 12.40 22.16
C LYS A 36 -9.92 11.60 20.90
N LEU A 37 -10.37 12.01 19.73
CA LEU A 37 -9.95 11.41 18.45
C LEU A 37 -8.48 11.74 18.17
N GLU A 38 -8.05 12.98 18.39
CA GLU A 38 -6.64 13.40 18.26
C GLU A 38 -5.73 12.62 19.22
N GLU A 39 -6.14 12.46 20.48
CA GLU A 39 -5.42 11.64 21.47
C GLU A 39 -5.26 10.19 20.97
N LYS A 40 -6.34 9.59 20.46
CA LYS A 40 -6.32 8.21 19.93
C LYS A 40 -5.53 8.08 18.63
N MET A 41 -5.50 9.11 17.79
CA MET A 41 -4.66 9.15 16.60
C MET A 41 -3.19 9.24 16.95
N SER A 42 -2.82 10.07 17.93
CA SER A 42 -1.46 10.13 18.44
C SER A 42 -1.00 8.81 19.04
N GLU A 43 -1.85 8.14 19.82
CA GLU A 43 -1.60 6.78 20.31
C GLU A 43 -1.37 5.79 19.17
N LEU A 44 -2.20 5.83 18.12
CA LEU A 44 -2.04 4.96 16.94
C LEU A 44 -0.72 5.22 16.21
N SER A 45 -0.34 6.47 15.99
CA SER A 45 0.94 6.85 15.36
C SER A 45 2.14 6.28 16.12
N ASN A 46 2.10 6.31 17.47
CA ASN A 46 3.14 5.73 18.31
C ASN A 46 3.20 4.19 18.16
N VAL A 47 2.04 3.53 18.16
CA VAL A 47 1.99 2.06 18.00
C VAL A 47 2.49 1.65 16.61
N ILE A 48 2.16 2.39 15.54
CA ILE A 48 2.67 2.14 14.18
C ILE A 48 4.19 2.25 14.16
N LEU A 49 4.77 3.26 14.84
CA LEU A 49 6.21 3.40 14.94
C LEU A 49 6.86 2.23 15.70
N GLU A 50 6.26 1.79 16.81
CA GLU A 50 6.74 0.62 17.55
C GLU A 50 6.70 -0.66 16.70
N ILE A 51 5.63 -0.88 15.93
CA ILE A 51 5.53 -1.98 14.96
C ILE A 51 6.64 -1.86 13.91
N ARG A 52 6.88 -0.67 13.36
CA ARG A 52 7.97 -0.45 12.40
C ARG A 52 9.34 -0.80 13.00
N ILE A 53 9.58 -0.45 14.26
CA ILE A 53 10.83 -0.78 14.96
C ILE A 53 10.99 -2.30 15.12
N VAL A 54 9.91 -3.04 15.35
CA VAL A 54 9.97 -4.52 15.35
C VAL A 54 10.39 -5.06 13.97
N LEU A 55 9.85 -4.48 12.89
CA LEU A 55 10.05 -4.96 11.52
C LEU A 55 11.38 -4.55 10.87
N PHE A 56 11.97 -3.42 11.28
CA PHE A 56 13.20 -2.86 10.69
C PHE A 56 14.36 -2.73 11.69
N GLY A 57 14.09 -2.91 12.98
CA GLY A 57 15.06 -2.74 14.04
C GLY A 57 15.19 -1.29 14.48
N ASN A 58 15.95 -1.08 15.55
CA ASN A 58 16.25 0.24 16.11
C ASN A 58 17.70 0.70 15.80
N GLY A 59 18.35 0.06 14.83
CA GLY A 59 19.74 0.30 14.45
C GLY A 59 20.79 -0.33 15.38
N LYS A 60 20.39 -1.02 16.46
CA LYS A 60 21.32 -1.70 17.38
C LYS A 60 21.42 -3.20 17.15
N ALA A 61 20.35 -3.82 16.67
CA ALA A 61 20.28 -5.24 16.36
C ALA A 61 19.35 -5.44 15.16
N GLU A 62 19.59 -6.53 14.41
CA GLU A 62 18.70 -6.93 13.33
C GLU A 62 17.33 -7.37 13.87
N PRO A 63 16.24 -7.14 13.10
CA PRO A 63 14.92 -7.67 13.43
C PRO A 63 14.93 -9.18 13.62
N SER A 64 14.29 -9.66 14.68
CA SER A 64 14.07 -11.10 14.86
C SER A 64 13.11 -11.62 13.78
N PRO A 65 13.50 -12.61 12.95
CA PRO A 65 12.61 -13.17 11.94
C PRO A 65 11.34 -13.76 12.53
N ASP A 66 11.45 -14.44 13.68
CA ASP A 66 10.31 -15.03 14.39
C ASP A 66 9.36 -13.94 14.91
N ALA A 67 9.89 -12.84 15.45
CA ALA A 67 9.05 -11.73 15.90
C ALA A 67 8.31 -11.08 14.73
N CYS A 68 8.97 -10.90 13.58
CA CYS A 68 8.36 -10.36 12.37
C CYS A 68 7.26 -11.28 11.82
N ALA A 69 7.53 -12.60 11.79
CA ALA A 69 6.59 -13.60 11.31
C ALA A 69 5.34 -13.66 12.19
N HIS A 70 5.48 -13.68 13.52
CA HIS A 70 4.34 -13.65 14.45
C HIS A 70 3.55 -12.34 14.33
N LEU A 71 4.25 -11.19 14.23
CA LEU A 71 3.60 -9.90 14.02
C LEU A 71 2.73 -9.92 12.76
N ALA A 72 3.28 -10.38 11.64
CA ALA A 72 2.56 -10.46 10.39
C ALA A 72 1.35 -11.39 10.47
N GLN A 73 1.51 -12.55 11.09
CA GLN A 73 0.43 -13.50 11.27
C GLN A 73 -0.74 -12.86 12.04
N ASP A 74 -0.47 -12.18 13.15
CA ASP A 74 -1.51 -11.56 13.95
C ASP A 74 -2.10 -10.32 13.28
N PHE A 75 -1.29 -9.58 12.50
CA PHE A 75 -1.75 -8.41 11.76
C PHE A 75 -2.78 -8.77 10.69
N PHE A 76 -2.60 -9.90 10.01
CA PHE A 76 -3.52 -10.41 8.99
C PHE A 76 -4.69 -11.24 9.54
N LYS A 77 -4.69 -11.64 10.83
CA LYS A 77 -5.74 -12.51 11.42
C LYS A 77 -7.13 -11.87 11.54
N HIS A 78 -7.32 -10.58 11.23
CA HIS A 78 -8.61 -9.85 11.28
C HIS A 78 -8.55 -8.61 10.37
N ASP A 79 -9.41 -7.61 10.59
CA ASP A 79 -9.47 -6.38 9.79
C ASP A 79 -8.38 -5.34 10.09
N THR A 80 -7.32 -5.67 10.83
CA THR A 80 -6.29 -4.68 11.20
C THR A 80 -5.69 -4.02 9.96
N PHE A 81 -5.39 -4.81 8.92
CA PHE A 81 -4.86 -4.28 7.67
C PHE A 81 -5.83 -3.32 6.98
N ARG A 82 -7.08 -3.75 6.77
CA ARG A 82 -8.14 -2.92 6.18
C ARG A 82 -8.35 -1.62 6.94
N LEU A 83 -8.51 -1.70 8.26
CA LEU A 83 -8.75 -0.52 9.09
C LEU A 83 -7.55 0.42 9.06
N LEU A 84 -6.32 -0.10 9.00
CA LEU A 84 -5.14 0.74 8.83
C LEU A 84 -5.22 1.52 7.51
N ILE A 85 -5.54 0.87 6.39
CA ILE A 85 -5.70 1.53 5.08
C ILE A 85 -6.74 2.65 5.15
N LEU A 86 -7.90 2.39 5.75
CA LEU A 86 -8.98 3.37 5.92
C LEU A 86 -8.60 4.55 6.82
N SER A 87 -7.69 4.34 7.78
CA SER A 87 -7.21 5.38 8.70
C SER A 87 -6.11 6.27 8.10
N LEU A 88 -5.44 5.85 7.02
CA LEU A 88 -4.28 6.56 6.45
C LEU A 88 -4.53 8.05 6.15
N PRO A 89 -5.67 8.47 5.56
CA PRO A 89 -5.93 9.89 5.31
C PRO A 89 -5.98 10.74 6.59
N LYS A 90 -6.27 10.13 7.75
CA LYS A 90 -6.37 10.82 9.04
C LYS A 90 -5.03 10.95 9.77
N LEU A 91 -4.01 10.20 9.33
CA LEU A 91 -2.67 10.21 9.92
C LEU A 91 -1.85 11.40 9.41
N ASP A 92 -0.93 11.90 10.22
CA ASP A 92 0.09 12.85 9.77
C ASP A 92 1.10 12.19 8.81
N LEU A 93 1.91 13.01 8.12
CA LEU A 93 2.86 12.53 7.11
C LEU A 93 3.86 11.50 7.67
N GLY A 94 4.37 11.70 8.89
CA GLY A 94 5.35 10.80 9.50
C GLY A 94 4.73 9.44 9.83
N ALA A 95 3.51 9.45 10.37
CA ALA A 95 2.74 8.25 10.66
C ALA A 95 2.33 7.52 9.37
N ARG A 96 1.93 8.23 8.30
CA ARG A 96 1.67 7.64 6.96
C ARG A 96 2.91 6.95 6.39
N GLN A 97 4.09 7.57 6.49
CA GLN A 97 5.36 6.96 6.05
C GLN A 97 5.68 5.70 6.85
N ASN A 98 5.53 5.74 8.18
CA ASN A 98 5.74 4.57 9.02
C ASN A 98 4.75 3.44 8.67
N ALA A 99 3.46 3.76 8.50
CA ALA A 99 2.43 2.80 8.11
C ALA A 99 2.72 2.17 6.75
N THR A 100 3.17 2.97 5.78
CA THR A 100 3.57 2.49 4.44
C THR A 100 4.71 1.49 4.54
N HIS A 101 5.75 1.78 5.33
CA HIS A 101 6.86 0.86 5.54
C HIS A 101 6.42 -0.43 6.24
N VAL A 102 5.55 -0.32 7.25
CA VAL A 102 4.96 -1.48 7.94
C VAL A 102 4.23 -2.35 6.94
N ILE A 103 3.27 -1.79 6.19
CA ILE A 103 2.48 -2.51 5.19
C ILE A 103 3.40 -3.17 4.15
N ALA A 104 4.34 -2.43 3.58
CA ALA A 104 5.28 -2.96 2.59
C ALA A 104 6.11 -4.14 3.13
N ASN A 105 6.57 -4.05 4.38
CA ASN A 105 7.33 -5.13 5.00
C ASN A 105 6.45 -6.36 5.25
N LEU A 106 5.24 -6.17 5.79
CA LEU A 106 4.27 -7.23 6.06
C LEU A 106 3.89 -8.04 4.81
N GLN A 107 3.77 -7.40 3.64
CA GLN A 107 3.50 -8.06 2.36
C GLN A 107 4.58 -9.10 1.97
N ARG A 108 5.80 -8.97 2.53
CA ARG A 108 6.94 -9.85 2.24
C ARG A 108 7.20 -10.91 3.32
N GLN A 109 6.49 -10.83 4.45
CA GLN A 109 6.73 -11.74 5.57
C GLN A 109 6.27 -13.16 5.26
N ARG A 110 7.05 -14.13 5.74
CA ARG A 110 6.77 -15.56 5.59
C ARG A 110 6.55 -16.23 6.94
N VAL A 111 5.50 -17.03 7.05
CA VAL A 111 5.27 -17.94 8.19
C VAL A 111 5.34 -19.37 7.67
N CYS A 112 6.16 -20.20 8.31
CA CYS A 112 6.43 -21.58 7.89
C CYS A 112 6.79 -21.70 6.39
N GLY A 113 7.57 -20.73 5.88
CA GLY A 113 8.04 -20.70 4.49
C GLY A 113 7.03 -20.16 3.46
N ARG A 114 5.80 -19.78 3.85
CA ARG A 114 4.77 -19.27 2.95
C ARG A 114 4.48 -17.78 3.20
N LEU A 115 4.20 -17.04 2.13
CA LEU A 115 3.74 -15.66 2.24
C LEU A 115 2.30 -15.64 2.80
N ILE A 116 2.05 -14.81 3.80
CA ILE A 116 0.74 -14.71 4.46
C ILE A 116 -0.18 -13.72 3.73
N ALA A 117 0.40 -12.63 3.23
CA ALA A 117 -0.38 -11.54 2.65
C ALA A 117 -1.27 -11.94 1.45
N PRO A 118 -0.85 -12.85 0.52
CA PRO A 118 -1.74 -13.34 -0.54
C PRO A 118 -3.04 -13.95 -0.02
N GLU A 119 -2.98 -14.76 1.05
CA GLU A 119 -4.15 -15.43 1.63
C GLU A 119 -5.16 -14.42 2.20
N TYR A 120 -4.65 -13.35 2.82
CA TYR A 120 -5.49 -12.25 3.30
C TYR A 120 -6.10 -11.45 2.13
N LEU A 121 -5.28 -11.10 1.14
CA LEU A 121 -5.69 -10.27 0.00
C LEU A 121 -6.71 -10.97 -0.90
N GLU A 122 -6.62 -12.29 -1.07
CA GLU A 122 -7.61 -13.07 -1.82
C GLU A 122 -9.04 -12.88 -1.27
N ASN A 123 -9.18 -12.73 0.04
CA ASN A 123 -10.45 -12.50 0.72
C ASN A 123 -10.81 -11.00 0.87
N ASN A 124 -9.94 -10.08 0.44
CA ASN A 124 -10.07 -8.64 0.65
C ASN A 124 -9.65 -7.83 -0.60
N LEU A 125 -9.95 -8.35 -1.80
CA LEU A 125 -9.55 -7.71 -3.06
C LEU A 125 -10.16 -6.31 -3.26
N ASP A 126 -11.30 -6.04 -2.63
CA ASP A 126 -11.96 -4.73 -2.63
C ASP A 126 -11.10 -3.62 -1.97
N LEU A 127 -10.01 -3.96 -1.28
CA LEU A 127 -8.99 -2.99 -0.86
C LEU A 127 -8.39 -2.23 -2.07
N VAL A 128 -8.33 -2.86 -3.24
CA VAL A 128 -7.92 -2.20 -4.49
C VAL A 128 -8.92 -1.11 -4.89
N ASP A 129 -10.22 -1.32 -4.64
CA ASP A 129 -11.26 -0.31 -4.89
C ASP A 129 -11.22 0.86 -3.92
N ILE A 130 -10.49 0.75 -2.82
CA ILE A 130 -10.17 1.86 -1.91
C ILE A 130 -8.89 2.57 -2.38
N LEU A 131 -7.85 1.81 -2.72
CA LEU A 131 -6.54 2.35 -3.08
C LEU A 131 -6.54 3.09 -4.42
N LEU A 132 -7.21 2.57 -5.45
CA LEU A 132 -7.20 3.17 -6.78
C LEU A 132 -7.84 4.57 -6.83
N PRO A 133 -9.05 4.79 -6.29
CA PRO A 133 -9.65 6.12 -6.31
C PRO A 133 -8.84 7.16 -5.53
N GLY A 134 -8.09 6.76 -4.49
CA GLY A 134 -7.30 7.69 -3.69
C GLY A 134 -6.08 8.29 -4.42
N TYR A 135 -5.72 7.80 -5.62
CA TYR A 135 -4.81 8.53 -6.51
C TYR A 135 -5.33 9.91 -6.90
N LYS A 136 -6.64 10.15 -6.81
CA LYS A 136 -7.26 11.47 -7.09
C LYS A 136 -7.03 12.48 -5.97
N ASP A 137 -6.70 12.01 -4.76
CA ASP A 137 -6.41 12.86 -3.62
C ASP A 137 -4.90 13.08 -3.55
N GLY A 138 -4.46 14.30 -3.88
CA GLY A 138 -3.04 14.64 -3.98
C GLY A 138 -2.27 14.48 -2.67
N GLU A 139 -2.91 14.54 -1.50
CA GLU A 139 -2.22 14.42 -0.21
C GLU A 139 -1.89 12.98 0.15
N ILE A 140 -2.65 12.01 -0.36
CA ILE A 140 -2.51 10.58 -0.03
C ILE A 140 -2.11 9.71 -1.22
N ALA A 141 -2.22 10.22 -2.45
CA ALA A 141 -1.97 9.48 -3.69
C ALA A 141 -0.65 8.69 -3.67
N ILE A 142 0.46 9.32 -3.27
CA ILE A 142 1.78 8.67 -3.23
C ILE A 142 1.83 7.56 -2.17
N THR A 143 1.15 7.75 -1.03
CA THR A 143 1.04 6.73 0.03
C THR A 143 0.26 5.52 -0.49
N TYR A 144 -0.89 5.75 -1.11
CA TYR A 144 -1.72 4.68 -1.67
C TYR A 144 -1.02 3.97 -2.82
N GLY A 145 -0.31 4.71 -3.67
CA GLY A 145 0.48 4.13 -4.74
C GLY A 145 1.60 3.22 -4.24
N ALA A 146 2.34 3.65 -3.23
CA ALA A 146 3.35 2.82 -2.59
C ALA A 146 2.78 1.51 -2.02
N ILE A 147 1.62 1.57 -1.37
CA ILE A 147 0.94 0.38 -0.84
C ILE A 147 0.43 -0.52 -1.97
N LEU A 148 -0.22 0.05 -2.98
CA LEU A 148 -0.77 -0.68 -4.11
C LEU A 148 0.32 -1.42 -4.90
N ARG A 149 1.49 -0.80 -5.07
CA ARG A 149 2.67 -1.46 -5.67
C ARG A 149 3.10 -2.72 -4.94
N GLU A 150 2.99 -2.73 -3.61
CA GLU A 150 3.33 -3.90 -2.82
C GLU A 150 2.25 -4.97 -2.94
N CYS A 151 0.97 -4.59 -2.96
CA CYS A 151 -0.13 -5.53 -3.18
C CYS A 151 -0.07 -6.20 -4.58
N ILE A 152 0.20 -5.44 -5.65
CA ILE A 152 0.24 -5.93 -7.05
C ILE A 152 1.38 -6.94 -7.31
N ARG A 153 2.38 -7.03 -6.41
CA ARG A 153 3.38 -8.11 -6.48
C ARG A 153 2.74 -9.50 -6.35
N HIS A 154 1.58 -9.59 -5.71
CA HIS A 154 0.84 -10.84 -5.59
C HIS A 154 -0.05 -11.06 -6.80
N GLN A 155 0.06 -12.24 -7.41
CA GLN A 155 -0.66 -12.60 -8.64
C GLN A 155 -2.17 -12.43 -8.53
N ILE A 156 -2.74 -12.70 -7.35
CA ILE A 156 -4.18 -12.56 -7.09
C ILE A 156 -4.66 -11.10 -7.24
N VAL A 157 -3.88 -10.14 -6.71
CA VAL A 157 -4.17 -8.71 -6.83
C VAL A 157 -3.92 -8.22 -8.25
N ALA A 158 -2.81 -8.65 -8.86
CA ALA A 158 -2.49 -8.29 -10.24
C ALA A 158 -3.63 -8.70 -11.19
N ARG A 159 -4.17 -9.92 -11.03
CA ARG A 159 -5.31 -10.42 -11.80
C ARG A 159 -6.55 -9.55 -11.60
N TYR A 160 -6.86 -9.18 -10.36
CA TYR A 160 -8.01 -8.32 -10.04
C TYR A 160 -7.91 -6.93 -10.69
N VAL A 161 -6.73 -6.30 -10.63
CA VAL A 161 -6.48 -4.99 -11.25
C VAL A 161 -6.58 -5.05 -12.79
N LEU A 162 -6.23 -6.19 -13.39
CA LEU A 162 -6.29 -6.40 -14.84
C LEU A 162 -7.70 -6.67 -15.37
N GLU A 163 -8.69 -6.82 -14.50
CA GLU A 163 -10.09 -6.86 -14.91
C GLU A 163 -10.50 -5.53 -15.54
N THR A 164 -11.38 -5.59 -16.56
CA THR A 164 -11.66 -4.47 -17.47
C THR A 164 -12.01 -3.16 -16.75
N GLU A 165 -12.79 -3.20 -15.67
CA GLU A 165 -13.21 -2.00 -14.96
C GLU A 165 -12.09 -1.39 -14.10
N HIS A 166 -11.30 -2.21 -13.40
CA HIS A 166 -10.17 -1.74 -12.60
C HIS A 166 -9.05 -1.21 -13.49
N LEU A 167 -8.82 -1.84 -14.63
CA LEU A 167 -7.81 -1.42 -15.60
C LEU A 167 -8.11 -0.01 -16.13
N LYS A 168 -9.37 0.30 -16.45
CA LYS A 168 -9.80 1.65 -16.85
C LYS A 168 -9.54 2.67 -15.74
N LYS A 169 -9.92 2.36 -14.49
CA LYS A 169 -9.65 3.22 -13.32
C LYS A 169 -8.15 3.48 -13.17
N PHE A 170 -7.33 2.46 -13.39
CA PHE A 170 -5.88 2.56 -13.32
C PHE A 170 -5.32 3.48 -14.42
N PHE A 171 -5.74 3.31 -15.69
CA PHE A 171 -5.32 4.20 -16.78
C PHE A 171 -5.70 5.66 -16.52
N ALA A 172 -6.85 5.90 -15.91
CA ALA A 172 -7.23 7.26 -15.50
C ALA A 172 -6.25 7.85 -14.48
N CYS A 173 -5.61 7.04 -13.62
CA CYS A 173 -4.61 7.50 -12.66
C CYS A 173 -3.31 7.97 -13.36
N ILE A 174 -2.90 7.30 -14.45
CA ILE A 174 -1.72 7.71 -15.25
C ILE A 174 -1.98 9.05 -15.96
N GLN A 175 -3.23 9.36 -16.27
CA GLN A 175 -3.62 10.58 -16.97
C GLN A 175 -3.84 11.79 -16.03
N ILE A 176 -3.56 11.65 -14.73
CA ILE A 176 -3.65 12.74 -13.76
C ILE A 176 -2.64 13.84 -14.15
N PRO A 177 -3.03 15.13 -14.17
CA PRO A 177 -2.15 16.21 -14.62
C PRO A 177 -0.96 16.47 -13.69
N ASN A 178 -0.99 15.97 -12.46
CA ASN A 178 0.13 16.01 -11.54
C ASN A 178 1.19 14.97 -11.97
N PHE A 179 2.37 15.46 -12.36
CA PHE A 179 3.47 14.63 -12.84
C PHE A 179 3.94 13.58 -11.83
N GLU A 180 4.06 13.94 -10.55
CA GLU A 180 4.52 13.01 -9.51
C GLU A 180 3.54 11.84 -9.34
N ILE A 181 2.24 12.14 -9.29
CA ILE A 181 1.17 11.14 -9.15
C ILE A 181 1.09 10.25 -10.40
N ALA A 182 1.12 10.85 -11.59
CA ALA A 182 1.09 10.10 -12.86
C ALA A 182 2.31 9.18 -13.01
N SER A 183 3.51 9.67 -12.67
CA SER A 183 4.75 8.91 -12.69
C SER A 183 4.73 7.76 -11.67
N ASP A 184 4.21 8.01 -10.47
CA ASP A 184 4.01 7.00 -9.43
C ASP A 184 3.03 5.89 -9.89
N ALA A 185 1.89 6.28 -10.47
CA ALA A 185 0.92 5.33 -11.05
C ALA A 185 1.57 4.50 -12.16
N GLN A 186 2.37 5.12 -13.03
CA GLN A 186 3.09 4.41 -14.08
C GLN A 186 4.14 3.44 -13.51
N ALA A 187 4.85 3.81 -12.46
CA ALA A 187 5.81 2.94 -11.79
C ALA A 187 5.15 1.66 -11.25
N THR A 188 3.87 1.74 -10.89
CA THR A 188 3.10 0.57 -10.45
C THR A 188 2.93 -0.49 -11.54
N PHE A 189 2.87 -0.10 -12.82
CA PHE A 189 2.90 -1.05 -13.94
C PHE A 189 4.29 -1.65 -14.22
N LYS A 190 5.36 -0.96 -13.82
CA LYS A 190 6.75 -1.43 -14.01
C LYS A 190 7.17 -2.48 -12.99
N VAL A 191 6.38 -2.70 -11.94
CA VAL A 191 6.71 -3.70 -10.91
C VAL A 191 6.69 -5.09 -11.56
N ASN A 192 7.89 -5.70 -11.64
CA ASN A 192 8.25 -7.00 -12.23
C ASN A 192 7.31 -8.16 -11.85
N ASN A 193 6.10 -8.17 -12.41
CA ASN A 193 5.30 -9.37 -12.55
C ASN A 193 5.36 -9.71 -14.04
N ALA A 194 6.08 -10.78 -14.40
CA ALA A 194 6.22 -11.22 -15.79
C ALA A 194 4.84 -11.31 -16.49
N TYR A 195 3.78 -11.61 -15.73
CA TYR A 195 2.39 -11.61 -16.17
C TYR A 195 1.86 -10.23 -16.60
N LEU A 196 2.20 -9.16 -15.89
CA LEU A 196 1.76 -7.80 -16.26
C LEU A 196 2.47 -7.32 -17.52
N LEU A 197 3.75 -7.66 -17.70
CA LEU A 197 4.51 -7.34 -18.92
C LEU A 197 3.98 -8.11 -20.14
N ILE A 198 3.64 -9.40 -19.98
CA ILE A 198 3.03 -10.21 -21.05
C ILE A 198 1.65 -9.65 -21.43
N LEU A 199 0.82 -9.31 -20.43
CA LEU A 199 -0.51 -8.74 -20.68
C LEU A 199 -0.47 -7.31 -21.17
N LEU A 200 0.49 -6.47 -20.76
CA LEU A 200 0.73 -5.15 -21.34
C LEU A 200 1.30 -5.23 -22.75
N GLY A 201 2.08 -6.26 -23.10
CA GLY A 201 2.46 -6.53 -24.49
C GLY A 201 1.23 -6.79 -25.37
N SER A 202 0.27 -7.59 -24.87
CA SER A 202 -1.00 -7.84 -25.55
C SER A 202 -1.97 -6.65 -25.50
N LEU A 203 -2.00 -5.91 -24.40
CA LEU A 203 -2.80 -4.70 -24.20
C LEU A 203 -2.19 -3.49 -24.91
N CYS A 204 -0.91 -3.46 -25.28
CA CYS A 204 -0.33 -2.44 -26.16
C CYS A 204 -0.96 -2.51 -27.56
N SER A 205 -1.29 -3.72 -28.04
CA SER A 205 -2.13 -3.87 -29.25
C SER A 205 -3.56 -3.37 -29.04
N CYS A 206 -4.09 -3.47 -27.81
CA CYS A 206 -5.41 -2.94 -27.44
C CYS A 206 -5.39 -1.41 -27.21
N TYR A 207 -4.30 -0.87 -26.66
CA TYR A 207 -4.01 0.56 -26.45
C TYR A 207 -3.87 1.27 -27.79
N ARG A 208 -3.27 0.62 -28.78
CA ARG A 208 -3.23 1.10 -30.18
C ARG A 208 -4.63 1.15 -30.83
N SER A 209 -5.56 0.27 -30.44
CA SER A 209 -6.99 0.40 -30.83
C SER A 209 -7.72 1.50 -30.06
N TYR A 210 -7.38 1.72 -28.79
CA TYR A 210 -7.99 2.77 -27.96
C TYR A 210 -7.50 4.18 -28.34
N GLN A 211 -6.23 4.33 -28.76
CA GLN A 211 -5.67 5.55 -29.35
C GLN A 211 -6.41 6.04 -30.60
N ASN A 212 -6.98 5.12 -31.39
CA ASN A 212 -7.75 5.49 -32.58
C ASN A 212 -9.14 6.06 -32.26
N SER A 213 -9.60 6.02 -31.00
CA SER A 213 -10.94 6.49 -30.61
C SER A 213 -10.95 7.85 -29.88
N ILE A 214 -9.79 8.44 -29.56
CA ILE A 214 -9.71 9.77 -28.93
C ILE A 214 -8.53 10.53 -29.52
N HIS A 215 -8.79 11.66 -30.19
CA HIS A 215 -7.78 12.63 -30.64
C HIS A 215 -6.97 13.13 -29.44
N VAL A 216 -5.86 12.46 -29.14
CA VAL A 216 -4.85 12.95 -28.19
C VAL A 216 -3.47 12.86 -28.84
N GLU A 217 -3.27 13.58 -29.94
CA GLU A 217 -1.94 13.76 -30.53
C GLU A 217 -1.09 14.76 -29.72
N ASP A 218 -1.71 15.72 -28.99
CA ASP A 218 -0.94 16.84 -28.43
C ASP A 218 -0.54 16.74 -26.94
N LYS A 219 -0.99 15.72 -26.20
CA LYS A 219 -0.59 15.55 -24.78
C LYS A 219 0.37 14.38 -24.50
N PHE A 220 0.69 13.57 -25.50
CA PHE A 220 1.55 12.40 -25.35
C PHE A 220 2.95 12.55 -25.99
N ALA A 221 3.24 13.66 -26.67
CA ALA A 221 4.59 13.98 -27.15
C ALA A 221 5.63 14.05 -26.00
N GLY A 222 5.18 14.34 -24.77
CA GLY A 222 6.01 14.27 -23.57
C GLY A 222 6.42 12.83 -23.21
N LEU A 223 5.58 11.82 -23.44
CA LEU A 223 5.86 10.44 -23.03
C LEU A 223 6.81 9.70 -23.99
N ALA A 224 6.93 10.16 -25.24
CA ALA A 224 7.97 9.71 -26.16
C ALA A 224 9.38 10.14 -25.69
N ASN A 225 9.50 11.29 -25.01
CA ASN A 225 10.76 11.81 -24.48
C ASN A 225 11.17 11.20 -23.12
N PHE A 226 10.29 10.46 -22.44
CA PHE A 226 10.54 9.88 -21.10
C PHE A 226 10.84 8.36 -21.12
N GLY A 227 11.36 7.84 -22.23
CA GLY A 227 12.02 6.53 -22.26
C GLY A 227 11.12 5.30 -22.37
N ILE A 228 9.85 5.45 -22.74
CA ILE A 228 9.00 4.30 -23.11
C ILE A 228 9.45 3.69 -24.46
N SER A 229 10.22 4.43 -25.26
CA SER A 229 10.74 3.97 -26.55
C SER A 229 11.84 2.89 -26.47
N PHE A 230 12.34 2.51 -25.30
CA PHE A 230 13.45 1.54 -25.21
C PHE A 230 13.12 0.19 -24.58
N CYS A 231 12.01 0.03 -23.85
CA CYS A 231 11.71 -1.26 -23.24
C CYS A 231 11.04 -2.27 -24.20
N VAL A 232 10.64 -1.83 -25.41
CA VAL A 232 10.00 -2.71 -26.42
C VAL A 232 10.99 -3.19 -27.49
N MET A 233 12.20 -2.63 -27.59
CA MET A 233 13.22 -3.08 -28.57
C MET A 233 14.30 -4.02 -28.02
N SER A 234 14.32 -4.32 -26.71
CA SER A 234 15.33 -5.22 -26.14
C SER A 234 14.81 -6.62 -25.77
N ILE A 235 13.62 -6.98 -26.24
CA ILE A 235 13.13 -8.36 -26.21
C ILE A 235 12.71 -8.74 -27.63
N VAL A 236 13.70 -8.80 -28.51
CA VAL A 236 13.75 -9.67 -29.70
C VAL A 236 15.12 -10.33 -29.68
#